data_AF-A0A1S3UY07-F1
#
_entry.id   AF-A0A1S3UY07-F1
#
_cell.length_a   1.000
_cell.length_b   1.000
_cell.length_c   1.000
_cell.angle_alpha   90.00
_cell.angle_beta   90.00
_cell.angle_gamma   90.00
#
_symmetry.space_group_name_H-M   'P 1'
#
loop_
_entity.id
_entity.type
_entity.pdbx_description
1 polymer ?
#
loop_
_entity_poly.entity_id
_entity_poly.type
_entity_poly.pdbx_seq_one_letter_code
_entity_poly.pdbx_strand_id
1 'polypeptide(L)'
;MDEEGVVLNAMALIACIAMALFYVAILYAPTFLLRLPPPSSFETYMIRRFLCAIVSSILSLFLSVLILPVQTKELHHIVGVFGIRRDHIWQAVILPLCLTSLMYAGSIFDKCLLLLASWRQHASSGDALSFDYYKIALHQFLDWLSEISSNILVWRNYVVAPLTEELVFRACMIPLLLCGGFKTYSVTLLCPIFFSLAHLNHFVEIYAKQNYRIMKAVMVIGLQLGYTVVFGSYASFLFIRTGHLVAPLVAHIFCNFMGLPVLYSQRSRIVSVTFIIGFLGFLWLLFPMTGPDLYNDRIDNCSCWQGYCTWRERIRMPQM
;
A
#
# COMPACT_ATOMS: atom_id res chain seq x y z
N MET A 1 -31.59 -15.31 19.61
CA MET A 1 -30.26 -14.65 19.58
C MET A 1 -30.06 -14.36 18.11
N ASP A 2 -30.33 -13.11 17.76
CA ASP A 2 -30.96 -12.72 16.51
C ASP A 2 -30.07 -12.93 15.28
N GLU A 3 -30.70 -13.32 14.17
CA GLU A 3 -30.13 -13.39 12.82
C GLU A 3 -29.86 -11.97 12.29
N GLU A 4 -28.95 -11.23 12.92
CA GLU A 4 -28.56 -9.89 12.50
C GLU A 4 -27.60 -9.95 11.30
N GLY A 5 -28.09 -9.55 10.12
CA GLY A 5 -27.30 -8.91 9.06
C GLY A 5 -26.13 -9.70 8.49
N VAL A 6 -26.32 -10.98 8.16
CA VAL A 6 -25.25 -11.76 7.50
C VAL A 6 -25.07 -11.31 6.05
N VAL A 7 -23.90 -10.77 5.72
CA VAL A 7 -23.51 -10.55 4.31
C VAL A 7 -23.30 -11.93 3.69
N LEU A 8 -24.04 -12.26 2.63
CA LEU A 8 -23.83 -13.52 1.94
C LEU A 8 -22.44 -13.55 1.28
N ASN A 9 -21.69 -14.65 1.41
CA ASN A 9 -20.35 -14.81 0.85
C ASN A 9 -20.29 -14.44 -0.64
N ALA A 10 -21.31 -14.82 -1.41
CA ALA A 10 -21.43 -14.50 -2.83
C ALA A 10 -21.58 -12.99 -3.07
N MET A 11 -22.38 -12.30 -2.25
CA MET A 11 -22.59 -10.85 -2.36
C MET A 11 -21.30 -10.07 -2.06
N ALA A 12 -20.57 -10.47 -1.02
CA ALA A 12 -19.27 -9.87 -0.70
C ALA A 12 -18.27 -10.04 -1.85
N LEU A 13 -18.20 -11.25 -2.43
CA LEU A 13 -17.29 -11.54 -3.55
C LEU A 13 -17.67 -10.75 -4.82
N ILE A 14 -18.96 -10.72 -5.17
CA ILE A 14 -19.47 -9.97 -6.33
C ILE A 14 -19.18 -8.49 -6.15
N ALA A 15 -19.40 -7.93 -4.95
CA ALA A 15 -19.10 -6.53 -4.66
C ALA A 15 -17.61 -6.22 -4.81
N CYS A 16 -16.72 -7.09 -4.33
CA CYS A 16 -15.27 -6.93 -4.48
C CYS A 16 -14.84 -7.00 -5.96
N ILE A 17 -15.37 -7.96 -6.73
CA ILE A 17 -15.11 -8.06 -8.17
C ILE A 17 -15.60 -6.79 -8.88
N ALA A 18 -16.82 -6.34 -8.58
CA ALA A 18 -17.41 -5.14 -9.18
C ALA A 18 -16.58 -3.89 -8.86
N MET A 19 -16.15 -3.70 -7.62
CA MET A 19 -15.29 -2.58 -7.22
C MET A 19 -13.93 -2.62 -7.94
N ALA A 20 -13.29 -3.78 -8.03
CA ALA A 20 -12.01 -3.92 -8.73
C ALA A 20 -12.13 -3.58 -10.23
N LEU A 21 -13.15 -4.13 -10.90
CA LEU A 21 -13.40 -3.85 -12.33
C LEU A 21 -13.77 -2.37 -12.54
N PHE A 22 -14.61 -1.81 -11.67
CA PHE A 22 -15.01 -0.41 -11.75
C PHE A 22 -13.84 0.54 -11.54
N TYR A 23 -12.96 0.25 -10.57
CA TYR A 23 -11.75 1.03 -10.30
C TYR A 23 -10.85 1.13 -11.53
N VAL A 24 -10.73 0.06 -12.33
CA VAL A 24 -9.97 0.08 -13.59
C VAL A 24 -10.74 0.79 -14.69
N ALA A 25 -12.02 0.43 -14.89
CA ALA A 25 -12.83 0.91 -16.01
C ALA A 25 -13.01 2.44 -15.97
N ILE A 26 -13.21 3.01 -14.79
CA ILE A 26 -13.43 4.46 -14.63
C ILE A 26 -12.19 5.29 -15.00
N LEU A 27 -10.97 4.73 -14.94
CA LEU A 27 -9.76 5.43 -15.39
C LEU A 27 -9.80 5.76 -16.90
N TYR A 28 -10.61 5.02 -17.66
CA TYR A 28 -10.84 5.22 -19.10
C TYR A 28 -12.13 6.00 -19.39
N ALA A 29 -12.94 6.29 -18.37
CA ALA A 29 -14.18 7.05 -18.52
C ALA A 29 -14.02 8.40 -19.24
N PRO A 30 -12.96 9.21 -18.99
CA PRO A 30 -12.77 10.47 -19.68
C PRO A 30 -12.73 10.33 -21.22
N THR A 31 -12.10 9.27 -21.71
CA THR A 31 -11.94 9.01 -23.15
C THR A 31 -13.18 8.33 -23.73
N PHE A 32 -13.68 7.26 -23.08
CA PHE A 32 -14.71 6.41 -23.67
C PHE A 32 -16.14 6.82 -23.31
N LEU A 33 -16.39 7.25 -22.06
CA LEU A 33 -17.73 7.62 -21.59
C LEU A 33 -18.03 9.09 -21.83
N LEU A 34 -17.12 9.98 -21.43
CA LEU A 34 -17.29 11.43 -21.54
C LEU A 34 -16.88 11.99 -22.91
N ARG A 35 -16.26 11.16 -23.76
CA ARG A 35 -15.76 11.53 -25.10
C ARG A 35 -14.95 12.83 -25.10
N LEU A 36 -14.18 13.06 -24.04
CA LEU A 36 -13.37 14.27 -23.92
C LEU A 36 -12.27 14.26 -24.99
N PRO A 37 -11.86 15.44 -25.50
CA PRO A 37 -10.73 15.53 -26.42
C PRO A 37 -9.47 14.92 -25.78
N PRO A 38 -8.53 14.40 -26.59
CA PRO A 38 -7.28 13.88 -26.08
C PRO A 38 -6.61 14.93 -25.19
N PRO A 39 -5.98 14.50 -24.07
CA PRO A 39 -5.37 15.41 -23.13
C PRO A 39 -4.29 16.24 -23.81
N SER A 40 -4.30 17.55 -23.57
CA SER A 40 -3.32 18.50 -24.14
C SER A 40 -1.91 18.32 -23.58
N SER A 41 -1.79 17.76 -22.37
CA SER A 41 -0.52 17.48 -21.70
C SER A 41 -0.59 16.19 -20.88
N PHE A 42 0.57 15.64 -20.54
CA PHE A 42 0.69 14.50 -19.64
C PHE A 42 0.09 14.78 -18.26
N GLU A 43 0.25 16.00 -17.73
CA GLU A 43 -0.35 16.43 -16.46
C GLU A 43 -1.88 16.38 -16.54
N THR A 44 -2.48 16.90 -17.61
CA THR A 44 -3.94 16.86 -17.82
C THR A 44 -4.44 15.42 -17.90
N TYR A 45 -3.68 14.52 -18.56
CA TYR A 45 -3.98 13.10 -18.58
C TYR A 45 -3.98 12.49 -17.17
N MET A 46 -2.96 12.79 -16.36
CA MET A 46 -2.84 12.29 -15.00
C MET A 46 -3.93 12.82 -14.07
N ILE A 47 -4.23 14.12 -14.11
CA ILE A 47 -5.28 14.75 -13.30
C ILE A 47 -6.65 14.13 -13.58
N ARG A 48 -6.99 13.89 -14.85
CA ARG A 48 -8.25 13.20 -15.22
C ARG A 48 -8.34 11.81 -14.57
N ARG A 49 -7.23 11.05 -14.57
CA ARG A 49 -7.19 9.72 -13.93
C ARG A 49 -7.25 9.81 -12.40
N PHE A 50 -6.62 10.80 -11.78
CA PHE A 50 -6.73 11.06 -10.33
C PHE A 50 -8.16 11.31 -9.91
N LEU A 51 -8.87 12.20 -10.62
CA LEU A 51 -10.28 12.48 -10.35
C LEU A 51 -11.14 11.21 -10.47
N CYS A 52 -10.91 10.40 -11.50
CA CYS A 52 -11.60 9.12 -11.67
C CYS A 52 -11.32 8.14 -10.52
N ALA A 53 -10.07 8.02 -10.09
CA ALA A 53 -9.70 7.17 -8.96
C ALA A 53 -10.34 7.63 -7.64
N ILE A 54 -10.40 8.95 -7.41
CA ILE A 54 -11.07 9.54 -6.24
C ILE A 54 -12.58 9.25 -6.27
N VAL A 55 -13.25 9.49 -7.42
CA VAL A 55 -14.68 9.18 -7.59
C VAL A 55 -14.95 7.69 -7.35
N SER A 56 -14.10 6.82 -7.89
CA SER A 56 -14.19 5.38 -7.67
C SER A 56 -14.06 5.00 -6.19
N SER A 57 -13.12 5.63 -5.49
CA SER A 57 -12.88 5.40 -4.07
C SER A 57 -14.08 5.82 -3.22
N ILE A 58 -14.62 7.02 -3.48
CA ILE A 58 -15.82 7.53 -2.78
C ILE A 58 -17.02 6.61 -3.02
N LEU A 59 -17.25 6.20 -4.28
CA LEU A 59 -18.36 5.30 -4.59
C LEU A 59 -18.18 3.92 -3.92
N SER A 60 -16.95 3.40 -3.88
CA SER A 60 -16.63 2.13 -3.23
C SER A 60 -16.88 2.19 -1.72
N LEU A 61 -16.51 3.30 -1.07
CA LEU A 61 -16.81 3.54 0.35
C LEU A 61 -18.32 3.58 0.58
N PHE A 62 -19.05 4.35 -0.23
CA PHE A 62 -20.50 4.45 -0.13
C PHE A 62 -21.19 3.10 -0.31
N LEU A 63 -20.85 2.34 -1.35
CA LEU A 63 -21.38 0.99 -1.58
C LEU A 63 -21.04 0.04 -0.44
N SER A 64 -19.84 0.13 0.13
CA SER A 64 -19.43 -0.71 1.26
C SER A 64 -20.29 -0.43 2.50
N VAL A 65 -20.60 0.83 2.79
CA VAL A 65 -21.52 1.18 3.89
C VAL A 65 -22.92 0.61 3.67
N LEU A 66 -23.40 0.57 2.43
CA LEU A 66 -24.73 0.01 2.12
C LEU A 66 -24.79 -1.52 2.26
N ILE A 67 -23.67 -2.21 2.02
CA ILE A 67 -23.61 -3.68 2.06
C ILE A 67 -23.27 -4.18 3.47
N LEU A 68 -22.42 -3.45 4.21
CA LEU A 68 -22.01 -3.86 5.55
C LEU A 68 -23.16 -3.71 6.56
N PRO A 69 -23.27 -4.65 7.52
CA PRO A 69 -24.34 -4.65 8.52
C PRO A 69 -24.03 -3.68 9.66
N VAL A 70 -23.80 -2.41 9.34
CA VAL A 70 -23.50 -1.36 10.33
C VAL A 70 -24.83 -0.82 10.89
N GLN A 71 -25.11 -1.11 12.16
CA GLN A 71 -26.35 -0.68 12.82
C GLN A 71 -26.40 0.83 13.07
N THR A 72 -25.26 1.47 13.31
CA THR A 72 -25.17 2.89 13.67
C THR A 72 -24.92 3.77 12.44
N LYS A 73 -25.64 4.89 12.32
CA LYS A 73 -25.40 5.90 11.27
C LYS A 73 -24.40 6.98 11.67
N GLU A 74 -23.76 6.84 12.82
CA GLU A 74 -22.76 7.79 13.32
C GLU A 74 -21.50 7.76 12.46
N LEU A 75 -21.10 8.93 11.95
CA LEU A 75 -19.98 9.06 11.01
C LEU A 75 -18.67 8.52 11.60
N HIS A 76 -18.40 8.79 12.87
CA HIS A 76 -17.20 8.31 13.54
C HIS A 76 -17.11 6.78 13.57
N HIS A 77 -18.25 6.09 13.74
CA HIS A 77 -18.30 4.63 13.73
C HIS A 77 -18.08 4.08 12.32
N ILE A 78 -18.73 4.68 11.31
CA ILE A 78 -18.59 4.31 9.90
C ILE A 78 -17.14 4.45 9.43
N VAL A 79 -16.50 5.58 9.76
CA VAL A 79 -15.11 5.86 9.40
C VAL A 79 -14.16 4.87 10.09
N GLY A 80 -14.48 4.44 11.31
CA GLY A 80 -13.77 3.38 12.03
C GLY A 80 -13.84 1.99 11.36
N VAL A 81 -14.95 1.65 10.67
CA VAL A 81 -15.08 0.38 9.90
C VAL A 81 -14.02 0.28 8.81
N PHE A 82 -13.70 1.42 8.18
CA PHE A 82 -12.68 1.54 7.14
C PHE A 82 -11.25 1.64 7.70
N GLY A 83 -11.07 1.49 9.02
CA GLY A 83 -9.77 1.62 9.69
C GLY A 83 -9.23 3.05 9.71
N ILE A 84 -10.06 4.05 9.43
CA ILE A 84 -9.67 5.46 9.54
C ILE A 84 -9.93 5.88 10.99
N ARG A 85 -8.85 5.91 11.76
CA ARG A 85 -8.89 6.07 13.22
C ARG A 85 -7.81 7.03 13.68
N ARG A 86 -8.03 7.65 14.85
CA ARG A 86 -7.09 8.61 15.46
C ARG A 86 -6.33 8.02 16.65
N ASP A 87 -6.86 6.99 17.26
CA ASP A 87 -6.20 6.28 18.36
C ASP A 87 -4.99 5.50 17.82
N HIS A 88 -3.94 5.35 18.63
CA HIS A 88 -2.75 4.57 18.30
C HIS A 88 -2.06 4.92 16.95
N ILE A 89 -2.27 6.15 16.44
CA ILE A 89 -1.79 6.52 15.10
C ILE A 89 -0.27 6.47 14.99
N TRP A 90 0.44 6.83 16.06
CA TRP A 90 1.91 6.76 16.11
C TRP A 90 2.39 5.31 15.91
N GLN A 91 1.80 4.36 16.63
CA GLN A 91 2.11 2.93 16.51
C GLN A 91 1.78 2.44 15.08
N ALA A 92 0.61 2.83 14.56
CA ALA A 92 0.13 2.50 13.21
C ALA A 92 1.00 3.08 12.09
N VAL A 93 1.83 4.08 12.36
CA VAL A 93 2.79 4.64 11.40
C VAL A 93 4.18 4.05 11.60
N ILE A 94 4.74 4.13 12.80
CA ILE A 94 6.16 3.83 13.03
C ILE A 94 6.44 2.35 12.93
N LEU A 95 5.62 1.49 13.55
CA LEU A 95 5.91 0.07 13.61
C LEU A 95 5.83 -0.60 12.21
N PRO A 96 4.78 -0.36 11.39
CA PRO A 96 4.74 -0.88 10.03
C PRO A 96 5.84 -0.30 9.15
N LEU A 97 6.19 0.98 9.29
CA LEU A 97 7.29 1.58 8.54
C LEU A 97 8.64 0.95 8.90
N CYS A 98 8.93 0.79 10.20
CA CYS A 98 10.15 0.14 10.68
C CYS A 98 10.21 -1.31 10.18
N LEU A 99 9.14 -2.06 10.34
CA LEU A 99 9.04 -3.44 9.87
C LEU A 99 9.29 -3.53 8.36
N THR A 100 8.62 -2.69 7.57
CA THR A 100 8.81 -2.64 6.11
C THR A 100 10.24 -2.25 5.75
N SER A 101 10.86 -1.30 6.47
CA SER A 101 12.23 -0.86 6.22
C SER A 101 13.28 -1.96 6.37
N LEU A 102 13.04 -2.96 7.25
CA LEU A 102 13.92 -4.13 7.40
C LEU A 102 14.02 -4.91 6.09
N MET A 103 12.93 -5.02 5.33
CA MET A 103 12.95 -5.69 4.03
C MET A 103 13.79 -4.96 2.97
N TYR A 104 14.02 -3.68 3.20
CA TYR A 104 14.78 -2.80 2.33
C TYR A 104 16.16 -2.45 2.90
N ALA A 105 16.61 -3.09 3.99
CA ALA A 105 17.87 -2.76 4.65
C ALA A 105 19.08 -2.76 3.69
N GLY A 106 19.13 -3.72 2.76
CA GLY A 106 20.14 -3.76 1.69
C GLY A 106 20.07 -2.54 0.76
N SER A 107 18.89 -2.21 0.24
CA SER A 107 18.67 -1.03 -0.63
C SER A 107 18.98 0.28 0.10
N ILE A 108 18.62 0.39 1.38
CA ILE A 108 18.94 1.57 2.21
C ILE A 108 20.46 1.68 2.36
N PHE A 109 21.13 0.59 2.69
CA PHE A 109 22.58 0.56 2.84
C PHE A 109 23.31 0.94 1.53
N ASP A 110 22.85 0.46 0.38
CA ASP A 110 23.40 0.82 -0.92
C ASP A 110 23.23 2.32 -1.23
N LYS A 111 22.03 2.88 -0.99
CA LYS A 111 21.79 4.33 -1.14
C LYS A 111 22.66 5.15 -0.17
N CYS A 112 22.79 4.72 1.09
CA CYS A 112 23.68 5.38 2.06
C CYS A 112 25.14 5.36 1.62
N LEU A 113 25.61 4.24 1.03
CA LEU A 113 26.97 4.14 0.50
C LEU A 113 27.19 5.10 -0.67
N LEU A 114 26.21 5.25 -1.56
CA LEU A 114 26.27 6.22 -2.67
C LEU A 114 26.29 7.66 -2.17
N LEU A 115 25.48 7.99 -1.17
CA LEU A 115 25.48 9.32 -0.54
C LEU A 115 26.83 9.61 0.15
N LEU A 116 27.38 8.64 0.88
CA LEU A 116 28.68 8.77 1.52
C LEU A 116 29.82 8.92 0.51
N ALA A 117 29.77 8.20 -0.61
CA ALA A 117 30.75 8.32 -1.69
C ALA A 117 30.67 9.71 -2.36
N SER A 118 29.46 10.19 -2.64
CA SER A 118 29.23 11.55 -3.15
C SER A 118 29.73 12.61 -2.17
N TRP A 119 29.47 12.44 -0.88
CA TRP A 119 29.97 13.31 0.18
C TRP A 119 31.50 13.34 0.24
N ARG A 120 32.16 12.18 0.20
CA ARG A 120 33.62 12.08 0.23
C ARG A 120 34.26 12.80 -0.96
N GLN A 121 33.65 12.68 -2.14
CA GLN A 121 34.08 13.38 -3.35
C GLN A 121 33.96 14.90 -3.19
N HIS A 122 32.86 15.39 -2.60
CA HIS A 122 32.68 16.81 -2.31
C HIS A 122 33.66 17.33 -1.26
N ALA A 123 33.88 16.58 -0.17
CA ALA A 123 34.81 16.96 0.91
C ALA A 123 36.27 17.04 0.45
N SER A 124 36.69 16.18 -0.50
CA SER A 124 38.03 16.26 -1.09
C SER A 124 38.26 17.50 -1.98
N SER A 125 37.20 18.21 -2.36
CA SER A 125 37.27 19.44 -3.17
C SER A 125 37.58 20.71 -2.35
N GLY A 126 37.78 20.60 -1.03
CA GLY A 126 38.29 21.68 -0.18
C GLY A 126 37.26 22.58 0.50
N ASP A 127 35.96 22.33 0.32
CA ASP A 127 34.87 23.18 0.85
C ASP A 127 34.36 22.71 2.22
N ALA A 128 35.29 22.36 3.11
CA ALA A 128 34.98 21.73 4.38
C ALA A 128 34.77 22.77 5.49
N LEU A 129 33.54 22.79 6.02
CA LEU A 129 33.13 23.26 7.35
C LEU A 129 32.80 24.78 7.50
N SER A 130 31.59 25.18 7.09
CA SER A 130 30.95 26.44 7.53
C SER A 130 29.42 26.32 7.52
N PHE A 131 28.75 27.25 8.21
CA PHE A 131 27.30 27.48 8.32
C PHE A 131 26.51 27.40 6.99
N ASP A 132 27.21 27.49 5.86
CA ASP A 132 26.69 27.27 4.51
C ASP A 132 26.19 25.84 4.27
N TYR A 133 26.66 24.82 5.00
CA TYR A 133 26.16 23.45 4.87
C TYR A 133 24.70 23.30 5.27
N TYR A 134 24.28 23.88 6.41
CA TYR A 134 22.87 23.83 6.82
C TYR A 134 21.99 24.57 5.81
N LYS A 135 22.50 25.67 5.23
CA LYS A 135 21.80 26.37 4.14
C LYS A 135 21.72 25.53 2.87
N ILE A 136 22.79 24.84 2.46
CA ILE A 136 22.79 23.99 1.26
C ILE A 136 21.90 22.75 1.47
N ALA A 137 21.98 22.10 2.63
CA ALA A 137 21.12 20.96 2.95
C ALA A 137 19.65 21.38 3.07
N LEU A 138 19.38 22.54 3.68
CA LEU A 138 18.04 23.10 3.74
C LEU A 138 17.55 23.51 2.35
N HIS A 139 18.39 24.13 1.50
CA HIS A 139 18.04 24.46 0.13
C HIS A 139 17.78 23.21 -0.70
N GLN A 140 18.64 22.20 -0.65
CA GLN A 140 18.40 20.91 -1.32
C GLN A 140 17.12 20.25 -0.82
N PHE A 141 16.81 20.34 0.47
CA PHE A 141 15.56 19.84 1.02
C PHE A 141 14.35 20.64 0.54
N LEU A 142 14.44 21.98 0.50
CA LEU A 142 13.38 22.86 0.02
C LEU A 142 13.18 22.73 -1.50
N ASP A 143 14.25 22.58 -2.26
CA ASP A 143 14.22 22.34 -3.70
C ASP A 143 13.63 20.95 -3.98
N TRP A 144 14.00 19.94 -3.20
CA TRP A 144 13.37 18.62 -3.24
C TRP A 144 11.88 18.68 -2.88
N LEU A 145 11.48 19.43 -1.86
CA LEU A 145 10.07 19.66 -1.52
C LEU A 145 9.32 20.41 -2.63
N SER A 146 9.98 21.40 -3.25
CA SER A 146 9.43 22.14 -4.38
C SER A 146 9.23 21.22 -5.58
N GLU A 147 10.20 20.37 -5.89
CA GLU A 147 10.16 19.38 -6.97
C GLU A 147 9.12 18.28 -6.70
N ILE A 148 8.94 17.86 -5.44
CA ILE A 148 7.83 17.00 -5.03
C ILE A 148 6.49 17.66 -5.31
N SER A 149 6.37 18.94 -4.94
CA SER A 149 5.10 19.66 -5.05
C SER A 149 4.69 19.92 -6.50
N SER A 150 5.66 20.13 -7.39
CA SER A 150 5.43 20.42 -8.80
C SER A 150 5.30 19.17 -9.68
N ASN A 151 5.86 18.03 -9.25
CA ASN A 151 5.89 16.83 -10.08
C ASN A 151 4.64 15.95 -9.89
N ILE A 152 3.79 15.91 -10.91
CA ILE A 152 2.57 15.10 -10.93
C ILE A 152 2.82 13.60 -10.72
N LEU A 153 3.99 13.07 -11.12
CA LEU A 153 4.37 11.67 -10.90
C LEU A 153 4.67 11.39 -9.43
N VAL A 154 5.20 12.37 -8.69
CA VAL A 154 5.44 12.26 -7.26
C VAL A 154 4.11 12.21 -6.51
N TRP A 155 3.17 13.11 -6.85
CA TRP A 155 1.80 13.07 -6.33
C TRP A 155 1.10 11.75 -6.63
N ARG A 156 1.25 11.22 -7.84
CA ARG A 156 0.75 9.88 -8.19
C ARG A 156 1.31 8.84 -7.24
N ASN A 157 2.63 8.74 -7.15
CA ASN A 157 3.32 7.59 -6.54
C ASN A 157 3.24 7.59 -5.01
N TYR A 158 3.15 8.77 -4.37
CA TYR A 158 3.22 8.88 -2.91
C TYR A 158 1.92 9.35 -2.24
N VAL A 159 0.94 9.85 -3.00
CA VAL A 159 -0.31 10.35 -2.42
C VAL A 159 -1.51 9.68 -3.05
N VAL A 160 -1.80 9.97 -4.32
CA VAL A 160 -3.10 9.63 -4.92
C VAL A 160 -3.24 8.14 -5.15
N ALA A 161 -2.25 7.49 -5.76
CA ALA A 161 -2.35 6.05 -6.03
C ALA A 161 -2.37 5.23 -4.73
N PRO A 162 -1.40 5.38 -3.79
CA PRO A 162 -1.44 4.63 -2.53
C PRO A 162 -2.73 4.84 -1.74
N LEU A 163 -3.20 6.09 -1.62
CA LEU A 163 -4.41 6.38 -0.84
C LEU A 163 -5.66 5.75 -1.45
N THR A 164 -5.88 5.94 -2.76
CA THR A 164 -7.08 5.40 -3.41
C THR A 164 -7.05 3.88 -3.50
N GLU A 165 -5.88 3.29 -3.73
CA GLU A 165 -5.70 1.85 -3.78
C GLU A 165 -5.91 1.20 -2.41
N GLU A 166 -5.32 1.74 -1.33
CA GLU A 166 -5.55 1.19 0.01
C GLU A 166 -7.00 1.40 0.49
N LEU A 167 -7.65 2.52 0.14
CA LEU A 167 -9.07 2.71 0.44
C LEU A 167 -9.94 1.65 -0.23
N VAL A 168 -9.79 1.46 -1.54
CA VAL A 168 -10.66 0.53 -2.30
C VAL A 168 -10.33 -0.92 -1.97
N PHE A 169 -9.06 -1.31 -2.05
CA PHE A 169 -8.69 -2.71 -1.94
C PHE A 169 -8.59 -3.19 -0.49
N ARG A 170 -8.28 -2.32 0.49
CA ARG A 170 -8.15 -2.74 1.90
C ARG A 170 -9.34 -2.27 2.69
N ALA A 171 -9.56 -0.97 2.77
CA ALA A 171 -10.61 -0.42 3.63
C ALA A 171 -12.01 -0.90 3.22
N CYS A 172 -12.32 -1.01 1.93
CA CYS A 172 -13.63 -1.48 1.47
C CYS A 172 -13.71 -3.02 1.39
N MET A 173 -12.82 -3.67 0.63
CA MET A 173 -12.96 -5.09 0.33
C MET A 173 -12.72 -6.00 1.54
N ILE A 174 -11.78 -5.68 2.44
CA ILE A 174 -11.47 -6.58 3.56
C ILE A 174 -12.65 -6.69 4.53
N PRO A 175 -13.26 -5.58 5.02
CA PRO A 175 -14.47 -5.65 5.83
C PRO A 175 -15.60 -6.45 5.18
N LEU A 176 -15.86 -6.25 3.89
CA LEU A 176 -16.90 -6.97 3.16
C LEU A 176 -16.64 -8.48 3.14
N LEU A 177 -15.40 -8.90 2.85
CA LEU A 177 -15.04 -10.31 2.82
C LEU A 177 -15.09 -10.93 4.23
N LEU A 178 -14.63 -10.22 5.26
CA LEU A 178 -14.70 -10.72 6.64
C LEU A 178 -16.15 -10.86 7.11
N CYS A 179 -17.00 -9.86 6.87
CA CYS A 179 -18.44 -9.95 7.17
C CYS A 179 -19.18 -10.96 6.28
N GLY A 180 -18.65 -11.24 5.10
CA GLY A 180 -19.06 -12.33 4.23
C GLY A 180 -18.58 -13.71 4.67
N GLY A 181 -18.13 -13.88 5.92
CA GLY A 181 -17.76 -15.18 6.50
C GLY A 181 -16.43 -15.77 6.02
N PHE A 182 -15.61 -15.02 5.27
CA PHE A 182 -14.31 -15.51 4.85
C PHE A 182 -13.31 -15.49 6.01
N LYS A 183 -12.47 -16.54 6.10
CA LYS A 183 -11.39 -16.60 7.10
C LYS A 183 -10.34 -15.53 6.82
N THR A 184 -9.77 -14.93 7.87
CA THR A 184 -8.73 -13.88 7.78
C THR A 184 -7.57 -14.23 6.86
N TYR A 185 -7.06 -15.47 6.94
CA TYR A 185 -5.99 -15.95 6.06
C TYR A 185 -6.40 -15.95 4.58
N SER A 186 -7.63 -16.41 4.28
CA SER A 186 -8.17 -16.40 2.93
C SER A 186 -8.33 -14.97 2.40
N VAL A 187 -8.84 -14.04 3.23
CA VAL A 187 -8.97 -12.62 2.86
C VAL A 187 -7.61 -11.98 2.58
N THR A 188 -6.60 -12.31 3.40
CA THR A 188 -5.22 -11.83 3.24
C THR A 188 -4.63 -12.21 1.89
N LEU A 189 -4.99 -13.38 1.34
CA LEU A 189 -4.48 -13.85 0.04
C LEU A 189 -5.39 -13.52 -1.14
N LEU A 190 -6.71 -13.41 -0.92
CA LEU A 190 -7.68 -13.16 -1.98
C LEU A 190 -7.74 -11.70 -2.43
N CYS A 191 -7.77 -10.77 -1.48
CA CYS A 191 -7.82 -9.32 -1.75
C CYS A 191 -6.67 -8.85 -2.67
N PRO A 192 -5.40 -9.27 -2.45
CA PRO A 192 -4.27 -8.92 -3.32
C PRO A 192 -4.39 -9.42 -4.76
N ILE A 193 -5.16 -10.48 -5.02
CA ILE A 193 -5.40 -10.98 -6.38
C ILE A 193 -6.24 -9.96 -7.15
N PHE A 194 -7.30 -9.41 -6.56
CA PHE A 194 -8.08 -8.34 -7.18
C PHE A 194 -7.23 -7.09 -7.46
N PHE A 195 -6.38 -6.73 -6.50
CA PHE A 195 -5.44 -5.62 -6.63
C PHE A 195 -4.44 -5.83 -7.78
N SER A 196 -3.87 -7.03 -7.90
CA SER A 196 -2.91 -7.38 -8.96
C SER A 196 -3.58 -7.44 -10.34
N LEU A 197 -4.80 -7.98 -10.45
CA LEU A 197 -5.56 -7.99 -11.70
C LEU A 197 -5.88 -6.57 -12.19
N ALA A 198 -6.17 -5.63 -11.28
CA ALA A 198 -6.39 -4.24 -11.66
C ALA A 198 -5.15 -3.58 -12.30
N HIS A 199 -3.95 -4.03 -11.90
CA HIS A 199 -2.69 -3.53 -12.44
C HIS A 199 -2.35 -4.08 -13.83
N LEU A 200 -2.91 -5.23 -14.23
CA LEU A 200 -2.68 -5.83 -15.56
C LEU A 200 -3.04 -4.85 -16.69
N ASN A 201 -4.04 -4.01 -16.46
CA ASN A 201 -4.53 -3.03 -17.41
C ASN A 201 -3.48 -1.98 -17.85
N HIS A 202 -2.61 -1.53 -16.92
CA HIS A 202 -1.50 -0.63 -17.28
C HIS A 202 -0.49 -1.28 -18.24
N PHE A 203 -0.34 -2.61 -18.16
CA PHE A 203 0.61 -3.36 -18.98
C PHE A 203 0.08 -3.68 -20.37
N VAL A 204 -1.22 -3.94 -20.52
CA VAL A 204 -1.86 -4.10 -21.83
C VAL A 204 -1.67 -2.84 -22.68
N GLU A 205 -1.76 -1.65 -22.07
CA GLU A 205 -1.57 -0.37 -22.76
C GLU A 205 -0.11 -0.16 -23.24
N ILE A 206 0.87 -0.62 -22.47
CA ILE A 206 2.30 -0.55 -22.83
C ILE A 206 2.63 -1.59 -23.91
N TYR A 207 2.11 -2.81 -23.78
CA TYR A 207 2.34 -3.91 -24.72
C TYR A 207 1.72 -3.63 -26.10
N ALA A 208 0.52 -3.05 -26.15
CA ALA A 208 -0.13 -2.67 -27.41
C ALA A 208 0.68 -1.62 -28.21
N LYS A 209 1.56 -0.86 -27.55
CA LYS A 209 2.36 0.21 -28.18
C LYS A 209 3.79 -0.21 -28.51
N GLN A 210 4.33 -1.28 -27.93
CA GLN A 210 5.72 -1.66 -28.10
C GLN A 210 5.83 -3.13 -28.55
N ASN A 211 6.42 -3.35 -29.72
CA ASN A 211 6.58 -4.64 -30.42
C ASN A 211 7.63 -5.53 -29.71
N TYR A 212 7.43 -5.80 -28.42
CA TYR A 212 8.36 -6.56 -27.58
C TYR A 212 8.37 -8.04 -27.94
N ARG A 213 9.52 -8.69 -27.75
CA ARG A 213 9.62 -10.15 -27.72
C ARG A 213 8.72 -10.67 -26.58
N ILE A 214 7.62 -11.32 -26.94
CA ILE A 214 6.53 -11.78 -26.06
C ILE A 214 7.06 -12.41 -24.76
N MET A 215 8.09 -13.25 -24.83
CA MET A 215 8.66 -13.93 -23.66
C MET A 215 9.27 -12.99 -22.61
N LYS A 216 9.96 -11.92 -23.03
CA LYS A 216 10.50 -10.94 -22.08
C LYS A 216 9.38 -10.13 -21.43
N ALA A 217 8.36 -9.76 -22.21
CA ALA A 217 7.20 -9.05 -21.70
C ALA A 217 6.44 -9.88 -20.66
N VAL A 218 6.17 -11.16 -20.96
CA VAL A 218 5.52 -12.09 -20.03
C VAL A 218 6.31 -12.23 -18.73
N MET A 219 7.65 -12.34 -18.81
CA MET A 219 8.48 -12.46 -17.60
C MET A 219 8.43 -11.20 -16.73
N VAL A 220 8.53 -10.01 -17.33
CA VAL A 220 8.44 -8.73 -16.60
C VAL A 220 7.05 -8.55 -15.98
N ILE A 221 5.99 -8.87 -16.73
CA ILE A 221 4.60 -8.80 -16.25
C ILE A 221 4.40 -9.78 -15.09
N GLY A 222 4.84 -11.03 -15.25
CA GLY A 222 4.72 -12.05 -14.21
C GLY A 222 5.44 -11.66 -12.92
N LEU A 223 6.67 -11.12 -13.03
CA LEU A 223 7.42 -10.63 -11.87
C LEU A 223 6.71 -9.47 -11.18
N GLN A 224 6.22 -8.50 -11.96
CA GLN A 224 5.53 -7.35 -11.40
C GLN A 224 4.22 -7.74 -10.72
N LEU A 225 3.37 -8.54 -11.37
CA LEU A 225 2.12 -9.00 -10.78
C LEU A 225 2.37 -9.87 -9.54
N GLY A 226 3.39 -10.73 -9.58
CA GLY A 226 3.80 -11.53 -8.43
C GLY A 226 4.23 -10.67 -7.26
N TYR A 227 5.05 -9.65 -7.50
CA TYR A 227 5.44 -8.68 -6.48
C TYR A 227 4.22 -7.93 -5.92
N THR A 228 3.31 -7.48 -6.78
CA THR A 228 2.06 -6.82 -6.39
C THR A 228 1.18 -7.70 -5.50
N VAL A 229 1.11 -9.01 -5.76
CA VAL A 229 0.40 -9.97 -4.89
C VAL A 229 1.09 -10.12 -3.54
N VAL A 230 2.42 -10.25 -3.50
CA VAL A 230 3.20 -10.39 -2.26
C VAL A 230 3.05 -9.14 -1.39
N PHE A 231 3.32 -7.95 -1.96
CA PHE A 231 3.14 -6.68 -1.29
C PHE A 231 1.69 -6.51 -0.84
N GLY A 232 0.73 -6.82 -1.72
CA GLY A 232 -0.67 -6.68 -1.39
C GLY A 232 -1.10 -7.57 -0.24
N SER A 233 -0.56 -8.79 -0.15
CA SER A 233 -0.82 -9.72 0.95
C SER A 233 -0.26 -9.17 2.27
N TYR A 234 0.92 -8.56 2.23
CA TYR A 234 1.49 -7.87 3.39
C TYR A 234 0.67 -6.64 3.81
N ALA A 235 0.18 -5.83 2.87
CA ALA A 235 -0.71 -4.70 3.16
C ALA A 235 -2.04 -5.18 3.80
N SER A 236 -2.65 -6.24 3.26
CA SER A 236 -3.85 -6.85 3.84
C SER A 236 -3.58 -7.43 5.24
N PHE A 237 -2.41 -8.05 5.44
CA PHE A 237 -1.96 -8.52 6.75
C PHE A 237 -1.87 -7.36 7.76
N LEU A 238 -1.19 -6.26 7.40
CA LEU A 238 -1.08 -5.07 8.24
C LEU A 238 -2.46 -4.52 8.60
N PHE A 239 -3.35 -4.34 7.62
CA PHE A 239 -4.70 -3.83 7.86
C PHE A 239 -5.49 -4.72 8.82
N ILE A 240 -5.52 -6.03 8.58
CA ILE A 240 -6.27 -7.00 9.40
C ILE A 240 -5.72 -7.05 10.83
N ARG A 241 -4.39 -7.02 11.01
CA ARG A 241 -3.73 -7.12 12.32
C ARG A 241 -3.86 -5.85 13.15
N THR A 242 -3.72 -4.69 12.51
CA THR A 242 -3.72 -3.40 13.20
C THR A 242 -5.12 -2.81 13.34
N GLY A 243 -6.00 -3.04 12.36
CA GLY A 243 -7.29 -2.35 12.25
C GLY A 243 -7.16 -0.89 11.83
N HIS A 244 -6.02 -0.49 11.25
CA HIS A 244 -5.72 0.87 10.81
C HIS A 244 -5.38 0.91 9.33
N LEU A 245 -5.98 1.85 8.59
CA LEU A 245 -5.67 2.08 7.17
C LEU A 245 -4.29 2.72 6.98
N VAL A 246 -3.83 3.50 7.96
CA VAL A 246 -2.53 4.17 7.84
C VAL A 246 -1.36 3.19 7.83
N ALA A 247 -1.50 2.02 8.48
CA ALA A 247 -0.46 1.00 8.54
C ALA A 247 -0.05 0.43 7.16
N PRO A 248 -0.96 -0.10 6.32
CA PRO A 248 -0.62 -0.47 4.95
C PRO A 248 -0.28 0.74 4.08
N LEU A 249 -0.90 1.91 4.30
CA LEU A 249 -0.65 3.12 3.51
C LEU A 249 0.81 3.58 3.60
N VAL A 250 1.38 3.67 4.81
CA VAL A 250 2.78 4.08 4.98
C VAL A 250 3.74 3.04 4.43
N ALA A 251 3.43 1.75 4.58
CA ALA A 251 4.20 0.67 3.97
C ALA A 251 4.17 0.78 2.44
N HIS A 252 3.01 1.10 1.86
CA HIS A 252 2.85 1.30 0.41
C HIS A 252 3.69 2.48 -0.08
N ILE A 253 3.54 3.66 0.52
CA ILE A 253 4.31 4.85 0.13
C ILE A 253 5.81 4.56 0.22
N PHE A 254 6.25 3.90 1.28
CA PHE A 254 7.64 3.51 1.45
C PHE A 254 8.13 2.53 0.38
N CYS A 255 7.33 1.52 0.03
CA CYS A 255 7.65 0.60 -1.06
C CYS A 255 7.73 1.31 -2.41
N ASN A 256 6.84 2.27 -2.68
CA ASN A 256 6.88 3.07 -3.90
C ASN A 256 8.13 3.97 -3.96
N PHE A 257 8.57 4.50 -2.81
CA PHE A 257 9.79 5.29 -2.70
C PHE A 257 11.07 4.44 -2.89
N MET A 258 11.09 3.23 -2.33
CA MET A 258 12.25 2.35 -2.40
C MET A 258 12.33 1.55 -3.70
N GLY A 259 11.19 1.28 -4.35
CA GLY A 259 11.09 0.42 -5.52
C GLY A 259 11.19 -1.06 -5.15
N LEU A 260 11.80 -1.87 -6.04
CA LEU A 260 12.09 -3.27 -5.75
C LEU A 260 13.28 -3.40 -4.79
N PRO A 261 13.23 -4.30 -3.80
CA PRO A 261 14.36 -4.55 -2.92
C PRO A 261 15.56 -5.08 -3.72
N VAL A 262 16.74 -4.53 -3.46
CA VAL A 262 17.99 -4.96 -4.09
C VAL A 262 18.44 -6.25 -3.40
N LEU A 263 18.16 -7.39 -4.04
CA LEU A 263 18.53 -8.72 -3.52
C LEU A 263 20.03 -8.99 -3.67
N TYR A 264 20.61 -8.51 -4.76
CA TYR A 264 22.00 -8.75 -5.11
C TYR A 264 22.64 -7.50 -5.72
N SER A 265 23.77 -7.09 -5.16
CA SER A 265 24.61 -6.03 -5.73
C SER A 265 25.95 -6.63 -6.15
N GLN A 266 26.28 -6.50 -7.44
CA GLN A 266 27.61 -6.86 -7.95
C GLN A 266 28.73 -6.01 -7.32
N ARG A 267 28.37 -4.85 -6.77
CA ARG A 267 29.31 -3.83 -6.27
C ARG A 267 29.80 -4.13 -4.86
N SER A 268 29.01 -4.80 -4.03
CA SER A 268 29.38 -5.12 -2.65
C SER A 268 28.58 -6.29 -2.09
N ARG A 269 29.29 -7.36 -1.69
CA ARG A 269 28.70 -8.50 -0.97
C ARG A 269 28.00 -8.08 0.32
N ILE A 270 28.41 -6.94 0.91
CA ILE A 270 27.85 -6.41 2.15
C ILE A 270 26.38 -6.03 1.96
N VAL A 271 25.99 -5.48 0.80
CA VAL A 271 24.59 -5.12 0.51
C VAL A 271 23.68 -6.35 0.60
N SER A 272 24.11 -7.48 0.02
CA SER A 272 23.37 -8.74 0.10
C SER A 272 23.31 -9.31 1.52
N VAL A 273 24.40 -9.21 2.30
CA VAL A 273 24.41 -9.63 3.71
C VAL A 273 23.43 -8.78 4.52
N THR A 274 23.43 -7.46 4.35
CA THR A 274 22.50 -6.55 5.02
C THR A 274 21.05 -6.83 4.64
N PHE A 275 20.78 -7.16 3.37
CA PHE A 275 19.46 -7.62 2.94
C PHE A 275 19.02 -8.90 3.66
N ILE A 276 19.90 -9.91 3.75
CA ILE A 276 19.58 -11.18 4.45
C ILE A 276 19.30 -10.92 5.93
N ILE A 277 20.12 -10.11 6.60
CA ILE A 277 19.92 -9.75 8.01
C ILE A 277 18.58 -9.02 8.18
N GLY A 278 18.29 -8.05 7.31
CA GLY A 278 17.03 -7.32 7.31
C GLY A 278 15.82 -8.24 7.08
N PHE A 279 15.91 -9.20 6.16
CA PHE A 279 14.86 -10.18 5.92
C PHE A 279 14.62 -11.10 7.11
N LEU A 280 15.67 -11.63 7.73
CA LEU A 280 15.55 -12.45 8.93
C LEU A 280 14.94 -11.65 10.09
N GLY A 281 15.35 -10.39 10.25
CA GLY A 281 14.76 -9.45 11.21
C GLY A 281 13.27 -9.21 10.94
N PHE A 282 12.88 -8.99 9.67
CA PHE A 282 11.48 -8.85 9.27
C PHE A 282 10.67 -10.08 9.65
N LEU A 283 11.14 -11.30 9.33
CA LEU A 283 10.43 -12.54 9.67
C LEU A 283 10.26 -12.72 11.18
N TRP A 284 11.29 -12.38 11.96
CA TRP A 284 11.25 -12.50 13.42
C TRP A 284 10.31 -11.48 14.07
N LEU A 285 10.29 -10.25 13.56
CA LEU A 285 9.52 -9.13 14.11
C LEU A 285 8.11 -9.00 13.52
N LEU A 286 7.78 -9.74 12.46
CA LEU A 286 6.49 -9.66 11.75
C LEU A 286 5.29 -9.77 12.69
N PHE A 287 5.26 -10.79 13.56
CA PHE A 287 4.16 -10.99 14.50
C PHE A 287 4.23 -10.10 15.74
N PRO A 288 5.40 -9.96 16.41
CA PRO A 288 5.54 -9.07 17.57
C PRO A 288 5.17 -7.61 17.26
N MET A 289 5.67 -7.05 16.15
CA MET A 289 5.41 -5.65 15.80
C MET A 289 4.01 -5.41 15.24
N THR A 290 3.25 -6.46 14.89
CA THR A 290 1.87 -6.35 14.40
C THR A 290 0.87 -6.97 15.39
N GLY A 291 1.21 -7.04 16.67
CA GLY A 291 0.32 -7.47 17.73
C GLY A 291 -0.89 -6.52 17.87
N PRO A 292 -2.15 -7.00 17.82
CA PRO A 292 -3.35 -6.16 17.91
C PRO A 292 -3.39 -5.29 19.16
N ASP A 293 -2.80 -5.77 20.26
CA ASP A 293 -2.68 -5.09 21.55
C ASP A 293 -1.94 -3.74 21.44
N LEU A 294 -1.08 -3.55 20.43
CA LEU A 294 -0.33 -2.30 20.22
C LEU A 294 -1.18 -1.21 19.54
N TYR A 295 -2.32 -1.57 18.95
CA TYR A 295 -3.10 -0.72 18.06
C TYR A 295 -4.56 -0.53 18.49
N ASN A 296 -5.01 -1.25 19.52
CA ASN A 296 -6.41 -1.33 19.92
C ASN A 296 -6.54 -1.42 21.44
N ASP A 297 -7.43 -0.62 22.02
CA ASP A 297 -7.76 -0.66 23.45
C ASP A 297 -8.53 -1.93 23.85
N ARG A 298 -9.31 -2.48 22.90
CA ARG A 298 -10.10 -3.69 23.09
C ARG A 298 -9.92 -4.62 21.90
N ILE A 299 -9.73 -5.89 22.22
CA ILE A 299 -9.45 -6.97 21.26
C ILE A 299 -10.35 -8.19 21.46
N ASP A 300 -11.43 -7.98 22.21
CA ASP A 300 -12.48 -8.96 22.48
C ASP A 300 -13.84 -8.38 22.06
N ASN A 301 -14.80 -9.23 21.69
CA ASN A 301 -16.13 -8.85 21.18
C ASN A 301 -16.08 -7.93 19.94
N CYS A 302 -15.24 -8.29 18.97
CA CYS A 302 -15.17 -7.61 17.69
C CYS A 302 -16.44 -7.78 16.84
N SER A 303 -16.75 -6.75 16.06
CA SER A 303 -17.69 -6.86 14.94
C SER A 303 -17.07 -7.62 13.76
N CYS A 304 -17.89 -8.10 12.82
CA CYS A 304 -17.43 -8.93 11.71
C CYS A 304 -16.37 -8.27 10.80
N TRP A 305 -16.32 -6.93 10.73
CA TRP A 305 -15.35 -6.19 9.93
C TRP A 305 -13.97 -6.04 10.60
N GLN A 306 -13.84 -6.39 11.88
CA GLN A 306 -12.59 -6.27 12.64
C GLN A 306 -11.82 -7.60 12.61
N GLY A 307 -10.85 -7.71 11.69
CA GLY A 307 -10.12 -8.95 11.49
C GLY A 307 -9.14 -9.35 12.61
N TYR A 308 -8.69 -8.41 13.44
CA TYR A 308 -7.63 -8.66 14.43
C TYR A 308 -8.03 -9.59 15.58
N CYS A 309 -9.30 -9.60 15.99
CA CYS A 309 -9.79 -10.46 17.08
C CYS A 309 -9.66 -11.95 16.76
N THR A 310 -10.03 -12.35 15.54
CA THR A 310 -10.07 -13.77 15.14
C THR A 310 -8.69 -14.39 14.92
N TRP A 311 -7.62 -13.59 14.83
CA TRP A 311 -6.27 -14.08 14.55
C TRP A 311 -5.49 -14.47 15.83
N ARG A 312 -6.00 -14.15 17.02
CA ARG A 312 -5.33 -14.48 18.29
C ARG A 312 -5.47 -15.96 18.69
N GLU A 313 -6.64 -16.56 18.43
CA GLU A 313 -6.96 -17.91 18.92
C GLU A 313 -6.01 -19.00 18.41
N ARG A 314 -5.23 -18.74 17.35
CA ARG A 314 -4.36 -19.74 16.71
C ARG A 314 -2.86 -19.59 16.97
N ILE A 315 -2.40 -18.49 17.59
CA ILE A 315 -0.96 -18.22 17.84
C ILE A 315 -0.69 -18.08 19.34
N ARG A 316 -1.40 -18.85 20.19
CA ARG A 316 -0.83 -19.19 21.49
C ARG A 316 0.34 -20.11 21.20
N MET A 317 1.56 -19.56 21.18
CA MET A 317 2.76 -20.39 21.26
C MET A 317 2.62 -21.27 22.51
N PRO A 318 3.00 -22.55 22.46
CA PRO A 318 3.02 -23.38 23.65
C PRO A 318 3.84 -22.64 24.70
N GLN A 319 3.23 -22.39 25.85
CA GLN A 319 3.97 -21.87 26.99
C GLN A 319 5.08 -22.89 27.27
N MET A 320 6.33 -22.43 27.15
CA MET A 320 7.50 -23.16 27.64
C MET A 320 7.45 -23.19 29.17
#